data_AF-A0A846J7Q3-F1
#
_entry.id   AF-A0A846J7Q3-F1
#
_cell.length_a   1.000
_cell.length_b   1.000
_cell.length_c   1.000
_cell.angle_alpha   90.00
_cell.angle_beta   90.00
_cell.angle_gamma   90.00
#
_symmetry.space_group_name_H-M   'P 1'
#
loop_
_entity.id
_entity.type
_entity.pdbx_description
1 polymer ?
#
loop_
_entity_poly.entity_id
_entity_poly.type
_entity_poly.pdbx_seq_one_letter_code
_entity_poly.pdbx_strand_id
1 'polypeptide(L)'
;MFCSNCGNKLPEDAQFCTNCGSPVLGNKPRNFKDGKAKNEFTNFLNFFINSLKNPVDRFNESIKNMSLSMVSLYFIILTLISGLITSFSIKKFISDFIAFFSSFIDNALSFHERAVLSTEIQGMISKMIPVSKLLFWYILGIVLFYGLTMLIMYVIVTLIMKKQIKFESYLKVSLISLVIYSTFTVLAVIVAFLSFILSMFVYSLAHILVIVVLYNGFKNIMEDDSKTPYIFSFSYIIATNLSYYFIFKSIMQYYLMAIKNNII
;
A
#
# COMPACT_ATOMS: atom_id res chain seq x y z
N MET A 1 48.00 -13.85 13.53
CA MET A 1 47.39 -15.02 14.20
C MET A 1 46.99 -16.07 13.16
N PHE A 2 46.60 -17.29 13.54
CA PHE A 2 46.11 -18.32 12.59
C PHE A 2 44.65 -18.67 12.90
N CYS A 3 43.86 -18.97 11.87
CA CYS A 3 42.47 -19.36 12.03
C CYS A 3 42.40 -20.71 12.76
N SER A 4 41.66 -20.76 13.86
CA SER A 4 41.46 -22.00 14.63
C SER A 4 40.67 -23.07 13.88
N ASN A 5 39.93 -22.71 12.82
CA ASN A 5 39.12 -23.64 12.05
C ASN A 5 39.86 -24.23 10.83
N CYS A 6 40.56 -23.40 10.05
CA CYS A 6 41.20 -23.85 8.81
C CYS A 6 42.73 -23.68 8.77
N GLY A 7 43.34 -23.15 9.83
CA GLY A 7 44.79 -22.97 9.93
C GLY A 7 45.37 -21.83 9.09
N ASN A 8 44.56 -21.07 8.35
CA ASN A 8 45.07 -19.98 7.50
C ASN A 8 45.67 -18.82 8.33
N LYS A 9 46.72 -18.18 7.83
CA LYS A 9 47.32 -17.00 8.47
C LYS A 9 46.37 -15.80 8.34
N LEU A 10 46.07 -15.18 9.47
CA LEU A 10 45.14 -14.06 9.57
C LEU A 10 45.90 -12.75 9.88
N PRO A 11 45.49 -11.63 9.22
CA PRO A 11 45.85 -10.28 9.65
C PRO A 11 45.51 -10.03 11.13
N GLU A 12 46.21 -9.11 11.78
CA GLU A 12 46.06 -8.83 13.22
C GLU A 12 44.69 -8.25 13.60
N ASP A 13 44.01 -7.61 12.66
CA ASP A 13 42.70 -6.97 12.80
C ASP A 13 41.55 -7.79 12.17
N ALA A 14 41.83 -8.98 11.66
CA ALA A 14 40.84 -9.80 10.97
C ALA A 14 39.71 -10.23 11.92
N GLN A 15 38.48 -9.80 11.63
CA GLN A 15 37.28 -10.24 12.36
C GLN A 15 36.77 -11.61 11.88
N PHE A 16 37.01 -11.93 10.61
CA PHE A 16 36.62 -13.19 9.99
C PHE A 16 37.78 -13.74 9.16
N CYS A 17 37.86 -15.06 9.04
CA CYS A 17 38.83 -15.70 8.16
C CYS A 17 38.44 -15.49 6.70
N THR A 18 39.35 -14.89 5.92
CA THR A 18 39.16 -14.69 4.46
C THR A 18 39.11 -15.98 3.66
N ASN A 19 39.56 -17.10 4.23
CA ASN A 19 39.59 -18.40 3.55
C ASN A 19 38.35 -19.26 3.83
N CYS A 20 37.86 -19.29 5.08
CA CYS A 20 36.73 -20.16 5.46
C CYS A 20 35.53 -19.43 6.07
N GLY A 21 35.59 -18.10 6.18
CA GLY A 21 34.51 -17.28 6.73
C GLY A 21 34.30 -17.39 8.24
N SER A 22 35.08 -18.22 8.94
CA SER A 22 34.90 -18.42 10.38
C SER A 22 35.32 -17.18 11.19
N PRO A 23 34.54 -16.75 12.20
CA PRO A 23 34.91 -15.63 13.04
C PRO A 23 36.16 -15.96 13.86
N VAL A 24 37.03 -14.97 14.04
CA VAL A 24 38.26 -15.13 14.81
C VAL A 24 37.92 -15.05 16.30
N LEU A 25 38.22 -16.10 17.06
CA LEU A 25 37.92 -16.22 18.49
C LEU A 25 38.47 -15.00 19.26
N GLY A 26 37.56 -14.18 19.79
CA GLY A 26 37.87 -12.88 20.42
C GLY A 26 36.96 -11.76 19.93
N ASN A 27 36.53 -11.84 18.66
CA ASN A 27 35.46 -11.02 18.10
C ASN A 27 34.17 -11.84 18.01
N LYS A 28 33.57 -12.19 19.16
CA LYS A 28 32.15 -12.57 19.13
C LYS A 28 31.42 -11.33 18.64
N PRO A 29 30.76 -11.34 17.47
CA PRO A 29 29.86 -10.25 17.14
C PRO A 29 28.89 -10.14 18.31
N ARG A 30 28.74 -8.94 18.89
CA ARG A 30 27.68 -8.67 19.87
C ARG A 30 26.42 -9.26 19.27
N ASN A 31 25.80 -10.23 19.94
CA ASN A 31 24.60 -10.91 19.49
C ASN A 31 23.71 -9.93 18.73
N PHE A 32 23.74 -9.99 17.40
CA PHE A 32 22.75 -9.31 16.60
C PHE A 32 21.44 -9.92 17.07
N LYS A 33 20.58 -9.13 17.71
CA LYS A 33 19.36 -9.63 18.37
C LYS A 33 18.38 -10.11 17.29
N ASP A 34 18.63 -11.28 16.74
CA ASP A 34 17.78 -11.96 15.77
C ASP A 34 16.36 -12.15 16.34
N GLY A 35 16.26 -12.32 17.67
CA GLY A 35 14.99 -12.36 18.40
C GLY A 35 14.20 -11.04 18.41
N LYS A 36 14.82 -9.87 18.23
CA LYS A 36 14.10 -8.59 18.25
C LYS A 36 13.29 -8.39 16.98
N ALA A 37 13.89 -8.64 15.81
CA ALA A 37 13.22 -8.49 14.51
C ALA A 37 12.07 -9.51 14.35
N LYS A 38 12.29 -10.76 14.77
CA LYS A 38 11.25 -11.80 14.76
C LYS A 38 10.03 -11.40 15.60
N ASN A 39 10.27 -10.88 16.80
CA ASN A 39 9.18 -10.42 17.69
C ASN A 39 8.43 -9.20 17.12
N GLU A 40 9.14 -8.24 16.51
CA GLU A 40 8.51 -7.07 15.86
C GLU A 40 7.62 -7.49 14.67
N PHE A 41 8.06 -8.43 13.84
CA PHE A 41 7.26 -8.96 12.74
C PHE A 41 6.02 -9.73 13.21
N THR A 42 6.15 -10.57 14.23
CA THR A 42 4.99 -11.28 14.81
C THR A 42 3.98 -10.30 15.40
N ASN A 43 4.43 -9.21 16.05
CA ASN A 43 3.55 -8.16 16.54
C ASN A 43 2.80 -7.45 15.41
N PHE A 44 3.49 -7.16 14.29
CA PHE A 44 2.86 -6.60 13.10
C PHE A 44 1.81 -7.54 12.51
N LEU A 45 2.12 -8.83 12.35
CA LEU A 45 1.16 -9.82 11.86
C LEU A 45 -0.06 -9.96 12.77
N ASN A 46 0.15 -10.04 14.09
CA ASN A 46 -0.94 -10.12 15.05
C ASN A 46 -1.84 -8.88 14.98
N PHE A 47 -1.24 -7.69 14.88
CA PHE A 47 -1.97 -6.43 14.66
C PHE A 47 -2.80 -6.48 13.36
N PHE A 48 -2.21 -6.95 12.27
CA PHE A 48 -2.86 -7.06 10.97
C PHE A 48 -4.07 -8.01 11.00
N ILE A 49 -3.89 -9.21 11.56
CA ILE A 49 -4.94 -10.23 11.71
C ILE A 49 -6.07 -9.72 12.61
N ASN A 50 -5.73 -9.09 13.74
CA ASN A 50 -6.74 -8.56 14.66
C ASN A 50 -7.56 -7.43 14.03
N SER A 51 -6.90 -6.56 13.26
CA SER A 51 -7.57 -5.49 12.49
C SER A 51 -8.52 -6.04 11.43
N LEU A 52 -8.26 -7.23 10.88
CA LEU A 52 -9.13 -7.88 9.90
C LEU A 52 -10.31 -8.64 10.53
N LYS A 53 -10.10 -9.25 11.69
CA LYS A 53 -11.18 -9.98 12.39
C LYS A 53 -12.27 -9.02 12.87
N ASN A 54 -11.86 -7.91 13.47
CA ASN A 54 -12.76 -6.94 14.08
C ASN A 54 -12.44 -5.51 13.60
N PRO A 55 -12.69 -5.20 12.31
CA PRO A 55 -12.33 -3.91 11.72
C PRO A 55 -13.18 -2.74 12.25
N VAL A 56 -14.34 -3.05 12.83
CA VAL A 56 -15.37 -2.08 13.24
C VAL A 56 -15.58 -2.03 14.75
N ASP A 57 -15.19 -3.08 15.50
CA ASP A 57 -15.31 -3.07 16.96
C ASP A 57 -14.52 -1.91 17.55
N ARG A 58 -15.01 -1.43 18.72
CA ARG A 58 -14.43 -0.36 19.54
C ARG A 58 -12.95 -0.21 19.28
N PHE A 59 -12.59 0.81 18.49
CA PHE A 59 -11.24 1.24 18.14
C PHE A 59 -10.17 0.36 18.79
N ASN A 60 -9.76 -0.69 18.06
CA ASN A 60 -9.06 -1.88 18.56
C ASN A 60 -8.12 -1.52 19.72
N GLU A 61 -8.34 -2.13 20.88
CA GLU A 61 -7.61 -1.81 22.12
C GLU A 61 -6.08 -1.93 21.92
N SER A 62 -5.65 -2.82 21.03
CA SER A 62 -4.25 -2.95 20.60
C SER A 62 -3.67 -1.68 19.96
N ILE A 63 -4.50 -0.87 19.30
CA ILE A 63 -4.10 0.35 18.58
C ILE A 63 -4.07 1.56 19.50
N LYS A 64 -4.96 1.61 20.50
CA LYS A 64 -4.95 2.68 21.52
C LYS A 64 -3.56 2.80 22.15
N ASN A 65 -2.96 1.66 22.45
CA ASN A 65 -1.68 1.58 23.15
C ASN A 65 -0.45 1.64 22.23
N MET A 66 -0.65 1.74 20.92
CA MET A 66 0.46 1.80 19.97
C MET A 66 1.10 3.20 19.99
N SER A 67 2.43 3.26 19.99
CA SER A 67 3.18 4.51 19.88
C SER A 67 3.10 5.10 18.47
N LEU A 68 3.22 6.42 18.36
CA LEU A 68 3.23 7.13 17.07
C LEU A 68 4.25 6.55 16.08
N SER A 69 5.46 6.23 16.55
CA SER A 69 6.52 5.64 15.74
C SER A 69 6.13 4.31 15.09
N MET A 70 5.45 3.44 15.84
CA MET A 70 4.97 2.15 15.33
C MET A 70 3.85 2.33 14.33
N VAL A 71 2.89 3.24 14.60
CA VAL A 71 1.78 3.55 13.68
C VAL A 71 2.33 4.05 12.35
N SER A 72 3.26 5.00 12.37
CA SER A 72 3.88 5.53 11.16
C SER A 72 4.66 4.46 10.39
N LEU A 73 5.42 3.61 11.08
CA LEU A 73 6.15 2.52 10.44
C LEU A 73 5.20 1.55 9.73
N TYR A 74 4.13 1.11 10.39
CA TYR A 74 3.15 0.19 9.82
C TYR A 74 2.42 0.81 8.64
N PHE A 75 2.11 2.10 8.71
CA PHE A 75 1.49 2.84 7.59
C PHE A 75 2.39 2.83 6.35
N ILE A 76 3.68 3.10 6.53
CA ILE A 76 4.67 3.09 5.43
C ILE A 76 4.79 1.68 4.85
N ILE A 77 4.96 0.67 5.69
CA ILE A 77 5.10 -0.74 5.26
C ILE A 77 3.89 -1.16 4.43
N LEU A 78 2.67 -0.92 4.94
CA LEU A 78 1.44 -1.29 4.24
C LEU A 78 1.27 -0.55 2.92
N THR A 79 1.58 0.75 2.89
CA THR A 79 1.53 1.55 1.65
C THR A 79 2.49 1.01 0.58
N LEU A 80 3.71 0.64 0.98
CA LEU A 80 4.71 0.06 0.09
C LEU A 80 4.27 -1.31 -0.43
N ILE A 81 3.78 -2.19 0.45
CA ILE A 81 3.29 -3.52 0.08
C ILE A 81 2.13 -3.41 -0.91
N SER A 82 1.12 -2.59 -0.61
CA SER A 82 -0.01 -2.35 -1.52
C SER A 82 0.47 -1.78 -2.85
N GLY A 83 1.41 -0.83 -2.84
CA GLY A 83 1.97 -0.26 -4.05
C GLY A 83 2.69 -1.28 -4.93
N LEU A 84 3.49 -2.16 -4.34
CA LEU A 84 4.16 -3.23 -5.06
C LEU A 84 3.15 -4.18 -5.70
N ILE A 85 2.22 -4.71 -4.90
CA ILE A 85 1.21 -5.69 -5.36
C ILE A 85 0.40 -5.12 -6.53
N THR A 86 -0.13 -3.91 -6.38
CA THR A 86 -0.98 -3.31 -7.42
C THR A 86 -0.18 -2.97 -8.67
N SER A 87 1.06 -2.48 -8.55
CA SER A 87 1.88 -2.09 -9.71
C SER A 87 2.27 -3.28 -10.59
N PHE A 88 2.54 -4.44 -10.00
CA PHE A 88 2.76 -5.67 -10.76
C PHE A 88 1.47 -6.15 -11.45
N SER A 89 0.32 -5.92 -10.80
CA SER A 89 -0.98 -6.42 -11.27
C SER A 89 -1.59 -5.58 -12.40
N ILE A 90 -1.33 -4.26 -12.42
CA ILE A 90 -1.88 -3.33 -13.43
C ILE A 90 -1.55 -3.76 -14.86
N LYS A 91 -0.34 -4.28 -15.12
CA LYS A 91 0.05 -4.72 -16.46
C LYS A 91 -0.84 -5.85 -16.99
N LYS A 92 -1.07 -6.84 -16.13
CA LYS A 92 -1.97 -7.96 -16.44
C LYS A 92 -3.40 -7.47 -16.59
N PHE A 93 -3.85 -6.63 -15.66
CA PHE A 93 -5.17 -6.03 -15.69
C PHE A 93 -5.47 -5.29 -17.00
N ILE A 94 -4.54 -4.46 -17.51
CA ILE A 94 -4.74 -3.74 -18.77
C ILE A 94 -4.86 -4.73 -19.93
N SER A 95 -4.05 -5.78 -19.94
CA SER A 95 -4.13 -6.84 -20.96
C SER A 95 -5.50 -7.54 -20.93
N ASP A 96 -5.95 -7.95 -19.75
CA ASP A 96 -7.22 -8.66 -19.57
C ASP A 96 -8.43 -7.75 -19.89
N PHE A 97 -8.34 -6.47 -19.55
CA PHE A 97 -9.34 -5.45 -19.90
C PHE A 97 -9.48 -5.29 -21.42
N ILE A 98 -8.37 -5.23 -22.14
CA ILE A 98 -8.37 -5.11 -23.61
C ILE A 98 -8.93 -6.38 -24.25
N ALA A 99 -8.54 -7.56 -23.75
CA ALA A 99 -9.11 -8.82 -24.21
C ALA A 99 -10.64 -8.85 -24.02
N PHE A 100 -11.12 -8.43 -22.85
CA PHE A 100 -12.55 -8.28 -22.58
C PHE A 100 -13.23 -7.29 -23.53
N PHE A 101 -12.71 -6.08 -23.72
CA PHE A 101 -13.33 -5.09 -24.62
C PHE A 101 -13.34 -5.56 -26.08
N SER A 102 -12.27 -6.24 -26.52
CA SER A 102 -12.18 -6.82 -27.87
C SER A 102 -13.25 -7.89 -28.12
N SER A 103 -13.78 -8.53 -27.06
CA SER A 103 -14.90 -9.48 -27.20
C SER A 103 -16.24 -8.82 -27.50
N PHE A 104 -16.42 -7.52 -27.23
CA PHE A 104 -17.64 -6.77 -27.57
C PHE A 104 -17.61 -6.15 -28.97
N ILE A 105 -16.45 -6.15 -29.66
CA ILE A 105 -16.27 -5.53 -30.99
C ILE A 105 -16.69 -6.46 -32.16
N ASP A 106 -17.24 -7.65 -31.87
CA ASP A 106 -17.72 -8.63 -32.85
C ASP A 106 -16.62 -9.30 -33.72
N ASN A 107 -17.01 -10.42 -34.37
CA ASN A 107 -16.26 -11.53 -34.97
C ASN A 107 -15.07 -11.29 -35.95
N ALA A 108 -14.42 -10.12 -35.98
CA ALA A 108 -13.35 -9.86 -36.93
C ALA A 108 -12.04 -10.63 -36.63
N LEU A 109 -11.80 -10.98 -35.36
CA LEU A 109 -10.50 -11.50 -34.92
C LEU A 109 -10.59 -12.94 -34.42
N SER A 110 -9.81 -13.82 -35.02
CA SER A 110 -9.56 -15.18 -34.56
C SER A 110 -8.87 -15.20 -33.17
N PHE A 111 -8.91 -16.35 -32.49
CA PHE A 111 -8.22 -16.52 -31.20
C PHE A 111 -6.72 -16.20 -31.30
N HIS A 112 -6.08 -16.57 -32.42
CA HIS A 112 -4.66 -16.30 -32.64
C HIS A 112 -4.38 -14.79 -32.79
N GLU A 113 -5.18 -14.08 -33.57
CA GLU A 113 -5.00 -12.63 -33.75
C GLU A 113 -5.26 -11.86 -32.44
N ARG A 114 -6.20 -12.33 -31.60
CA ARG A 114 -6.40 -11.78 -30.25
C ARG A 114 -5.17 -11.98 -29.36
N ALA A 115 -4.56 -13.16 -29.42
CA ALA A 115 -3.34 -13.45 -28.67
C ALA A 115 -2.18 -12.54 -29.13
N VAL A 116 -1.95 -12.41 -30.44
CA VAL A 116 -0.89 -11.55 -30.99
C VAL A 116 -1.11 -10.09 -30.62
N LEU A 117 -2.33 -9.57 -30.81
CA LEU A 117 -2.69 -8.22 -30.44
C LEU A 117 -2.44 -7.96 -28.93
N SER A 118 -2.81 -8.90 -28.07
CA SER A 118 -2.55 -8.79 -26.63
C SER A 118 -1.05 -8.68 -26.33
N THR A 119 -0.20 -9.46 -27.01
CA THR A 119 1.25 -9.45 -26.80
C THR A 119 1.91 -8.18 -27.32
N GLU A 120 1.51 -7.67 -28.49
CA GLU A 120 2.00 -6.40 -29.03
C GLU A 120 1.61 -5.23 -28.14
N ILE A 121 0.36 -5.21 -27.68
CA ILE A 121 -0.15 -4.21 -26.75
C ILE A 121 0.61 -4.28 -25.42
N GLN A 122 0.87 -5.47 -24.88
CA GLN A 122 1.73 -5.62 -23.68
C GLN A 122 3.13 -5.04 -23.91
N GLY A 123 3.71 -5.29 -25.09
CA GLY A 123 4.98 -4.71 -25.51
C GLY A 123 4.96 -3.18 -25.51
N MET A 124 3.93 -2.58 -26.10
CA MET A 124 3.75 -1.12 -26.11
C MET A 124 3.51 -0.54 -24.72
N ILE A 125 2.61 -1.14 -23.93
CA ILE A 125 2.31 -0.71 -22.55
C ILE A 125 3.57 -0.78 -21.70
N SER A 126 4.37 -1.83 -21.83
CA SER A 126 5.58 -1.99 -21.02
C SER A 126 6.62 -0.89 -21.25
N LYS A 127 6.68 -0.34 -22.48
CA LYS A 127 7.55 0.78 -22.85
C LYS A 127 6.97 2.13 -22.42
N MET A 128 5.66 2.32 -22.59
CA MET A 128 5.00 3.56 -22.21
C MET A 128 4.92 3.71 -20.68
N ILE A 129 4.59 2.63 -19.99
CA ILE A 129 4.22 2.59 -18.56
C ILE A 129 5.22 1.74 -17.77
N PRO A 130 6.37 2.31 -17.35
CA PRO A 130 7.33 1.59 -16.54
C PRO A 130 6.78 1.33 -15.13
N VAL A 131 7.06 0.14 -14.57
CA VAL A 131 6.55 -0.31 -13.26
C VAL A 131 6.94 0.66 -12.14
N SER A 132 8.15 1.23 -12.20
CA SER A 132 8.64 2.20 -11.21
C SER A 132 7.76 3.46 -11.14
N LYS A 133 7.23 3.92 -12.27
CA LYS A 133 6.33 5.08 -12.31
C LYS A 133 4.94 4.73 -11.80
N LEU A 134 4.41 3.55 -12.15
CA LEU A 134 3.14 3.07 -11.59
C LEU A 134 3.19 2.99 -10.07
N LEU A 135 4.27 2.41 -9.54
CA LEU A 135 4.50 2.29 -8.11
C LEU A 135 4.55 3.65 -7.43
N PHE A 136 5.30 4.59 -8.02
CA PHE A 136 5.36 5.96 -7.52
C PHE A 136 3.98 6.62 -7.46
N TRP A 137 3.22 6.59 -8.57
CA TRP A 137 1.90 7.22 -8.63
C TRP A 137 0.90 6.58 -7.68
N TYR A 138 0.95 5.26 -7.53
CA TYR A 138 0.05 4.56 -6.63
C TYR A 138 0.35 4.86 -5.16
N ILE A 139 1.62 4.80 -4.76
CA ILE A 139 2.05 5.20 -3.40
C ILE A 139 1.66 6.65 -3.13
N LEU A 140 1.93 7.55 -4.09
CA LEU A 140 1.54 8.95 -3.98
C LEU A 140 0.03 9.10 -3.81
N GLY A 141 -0.77 8.31 -4.53
CA GLY A 141 -2.23 8.31 -4.42
C GLY A 141 -2.73 7.94 -3.04
N ILE A 142 -2.20 6.87 -2.45
CA ILE A 142 -2.54 6.46 -1.07
C ILE A 142 -2.15 7.54 -0.07
N VAL A 143 -0.92 8.05 -0.14
CA VAL A 143 -0.42 9.08 0.78
C VAL A 143 -1.25 10.36 0.68
N LEU A 144 -1.57 10.81 -0.54
CA LEU A 144 -2.43 11.98 -0.75
C LEU A 144 -3.85 11.75 -0.22
N PHE A 145 -4.46 10.59 -0.49
CA PHE A 145 -5.81 10.29 -0.05
C PHE A 145 -5.95 10.33 1.48
N TYR A 146 -5.10 9.58 2.20
CA TYR A 146 -5.15 9.57 3.66
C TYR A 146 -4.67 10.90 4.25
N GLY A 147 -3.65 11.54 3.67
CA GLY A 147 -3.18 12.87 4.11
C GLY A 147 -4.27 13.94 4.00
N LEU A 148 -5.02 13.96 2.90
CA LEU A 148 -6.15 14.87 2.71
C LEU A 148 -7.31 14.55 3.64
N THR A 149 -7.66 13.27 3.81
CA THR A 149 -8.71 12.84 4.75
C THR A 149 -8.40 13.35 6.16
N MET A 150 -7.16 13.15 6.60
CA MET A 150 -6.65 13.59 7.89
C MET A 150 -6.68 15.12 8.03
N LEU A 151 -6.20 15.85 7.03
CA LEU A 151 -6.18 17.31 7.01
C LEU A 151 -7.59 17.90 7.08
N ILE A 152 -8.50 17.42 6.24
CA ILE A 152 -9.88 17.89 6.20
C ILE A 152 -10.58 17.60 7.52
N MET A 153 -10.40 16.39 8.07
CA MET A 153 -10.95 16.02 9.37
C MET A 153 -10.38 16.88 10.50
N TYR A 154 -9.07 17.15 10.49
CA TYR A 154 -8.44 18.03 11.47
C TYR A 154 -9.00 19.46 11.40
N VAL A 155 -9.13 20.01 10.20
CA VAL A 155 -9.68 21.36 9.96
C VAL A 155 -11.14 21.44 10.41
N ILE A 156 -11.99 20.50 10.01
CA ILE A 156 -13.41 20.49 10.39
C ILE A 156 -13.56 20.38 11.91
N VAL A 157 -12.87 19.45 12.54
CA VAL A 157 -12.99 19.23 13.99
C VAL A 157 -12.46 20.43 14.78
N THR A 158 -11.33 21.00 14.36
CA THR A 158 -10.71 22.12 15.07
C THR A 158 -11.45 23.43 14.83
N LEU A 159 -11.82 23.75 13.59
CA LEU A 159 -12.46 25.03 13.25
C LEU A 159 -13.97 25.02 13.47
N ILE A 160 -14.66 23.97 13.03
CA ILE A 160 -16.13 23.92 13.04
C ILE A 160 -16.64 23.40 14.38
N MET A 161 -16.04 22.33 14.89
CA MET A 161 -16.48 21.73 16.16
C MET A 161 -15.75 22.30 17.38
N LYS A 162 -14.68 23.07 17.19
CA LYS A 162 -13.84 23.61 18.28
C LYS A 162 -13.35 22.53 19.25
N LYS A 163 -13.17 21.29 18.76
CA LYS A 163 -12.62 20.16 19.51
C LYS A 163 -11.15 20.00 19.18
N GLN A 164 -10.33 19.65 20.17
CA GLN A 164 -8.92 19.38 19.96
C GLN A 164 -8.68 17.87 20.09
N ILE A 165 -8.44 17.22 18.95
CA ILE A 165 -8.05 15.80 18.89
C ILE A 165 -6.57 15.73 18.53
N LYS A 166 -5.83 14.85 19.20
CA LYS A 166 -4.41 14.63 18.90
C LYS A 166 -4.23 13.99 17.52
N PHE A 167 -3.25 14.48 16.76
CA PHE A 167 -2.91 13.94 15.42
C PHE A 167 -2.71 12.42 15.40
N GLU A 168 -2.11 11.88 16.47
CA GLU A 168 -1.91 10.44 16.65
C GLU A 168 -3.21 9.62 16.54
N SER A 169 -4.31 10.13 17.08
CA SER A 169 -5.61 9.44 17.03
C SER A 169 -6.11 9.33 15.60
N TYR A 170 -5.95 10.39 14.80
CA TYR A 170 -6.33 10.37 13.39
C TYR A 170 -5.47 9.35 12.60
N LEU A 171 -4.16 9.29 12.87
CA LEU A 171 -3.25 8.36 12.18
C LEU A 171 -3.61 6.90 12.50
N LYS A 172 -3.95 6.63 13.75
CA LYS A 172 -4.42 5.31 14.20
C LYS A 172 -5.68 4.86 13.47
N VAL A 173 -6.67 5.73 13.28
CA VAL A 173 -7.87 5.42 12.48
C VAL A 173 -7.48 5.09 11.04
N SER A 174 -6.67 5.95 10.42
CA SER A 174 -6.24 5.77 9.04
C SER A 174 -5.46 4.49 8.81
N LEU A 175 -4.65 4.06 9.80
CA LEU A 175 -3.90 2.81 9.73
C LEU A 175 -4.82 1.58 9.64
N ILE A 176 -5.90 1.52 10.42
CA ILE A 176 -6.87 0.41 10.38
C ILE A 176 -7.51 0.35 8.99
N SER A 177 -7.94 1.50 8.49
CA SER A 177 -8.57 1.61 7.18
C SER A 177 -7.60 1.19 6.07
N LEU A 178 -6.31 1.49 6.21
CA LEU A 178 -5.28 1.05 5.27
C LEU A 178 -5.04 -0.47 5.33
N VAL A 179 -5.13 -1.10 6.50
CA VAL A 179 -5.09 -2.58 6.61
C VAL A 179 -6.24 -3.23 5.83
N ILE A 180 -7.44 -2.66 5.94
CA ILE A 180 -8.61 -3.17 5.21
C ILE A 180 -8.46 -2.96 3.71
N TYR A 181 -8.11 -1.73 3.29
CA TYR A 181 -7.87 -1.42 1.89
C TYR A 181 -6.79 -2.33 1.27
N SER A 182 -5.65 -2.48 1.95
CA SER A 182 -4.54 -3.31 1.48
C SER A 182 -4.94 -4.78 1.32
N THR A 183 -5.67 -5.33 2.28
CA THR A 183 -6.14 -6.73 2.23
C THR A 183 -7.09 -6.97 1.06
N PHE A 184 -8.09 -6.09 0.89
CA PHE A 184 -9.02 -6.21 -0.22
C PHE A 184 -8.35 -5.93 -1.57
N THR A 185 -7.30 -5.11 -1.61
CA THR A 185 -6.49 -4.92 -2.82
C THR A 185 -5.75 -6.20 -3.19
N VAL A 186 -5.14 -6.89 -2.22
CA VAL A 186 -4.53 -8.21 -2.47
C VAL A 186 -5.57 -9.20 -2.98
N LEU A 187 -6.75 -9.26 -2.33
CA LEU A 187 -7.84 -10.12 -2.76
C LEU A 187 -8.32 -9.78 -4.18
N ALA A 188 -8.49 -8.51 -4.50
CA ALA A 188 -8.90 -8.05 -5.83
C ALA A 188 -7.87 -8.48 -6.88
N VAL A 189 -6.57 -8.32 -6.59
CA VAL A 189 -5.49 -8.78 -7.47
C VAL A 189 -5.55 -10.29 -7.71
N ILE A 190 -5.76 -11.11 -6.67
CA ILE A 190 -5.90 -12.56 -6.82
C ILE A 190 -7.13 -12.90 -7.66
N VAL A 191 -8.26 -12.25 -7.39
CA VAL A 191 -9.53 -12.45 -8.09
C VAL A 191 -9.45 -11.97 -9.54
N ALA A 192 -8.60 -10.99 -9.85
CA ALA A 192 -8.36 -10.54 -11.23
C ALA A 192 -7.80 -11.65 -12.12
N PHE A 193 -7.12 -12.66 -11.56
CA PHE A 193 -6.69 -13.84 -12.33
C PHE A 193 -7.88 -14.71 -12.78
N LEU A 194 -9.01 -14.64 -12.08
CA LEU A 194 -10.23 -15.38 -12.40
C LEU A 194 -11.17 -14.55 -13.28
N SER A 195 -11.46 -13.31 -12.88
CA SER A 195 -12.34 -12.40 -13.61
C SER A 195 -12.07 -10.94 -13.26
N PHE A 196 -11.87 -10.13 -14.29
CA PHE A 196 -11.71 -8.69 -14.16
C PHE A 196 -12.96 -8.02 -13.52
N ILE A 197 -14.16 -8.42 -13.93
CA ILE A 197 -15.42 -7.89 -13.38
C ILE A 197 -15.52 -8.19 -11.88
N LEU A 198 -15.19 -9.42 -11.49
CA LEU A 198 -15.23 -9.83 -10.09
C LEU A 198 -14.18 -9.06 -9.26
N SER A 199 -13.00 -8.79 -9.82
CA SER A 199 -11.98 -7.95 -9.18
C SER A 199 -12.48 -6.52 -8.93
N MET A 200 -13.18 -5.92 -9.89
CA MET A 200 -13.78 -4.58 -9.73
C MET A 200 -14.83 -4.54 -8.62
N PHE A 201 -15.62 -5.62 -8.49
CA PHE A 201 -16.57 -5.76 -7.40
C PHE A 201 -15.88 -5.83 -6.03
N VAL A 202 -14.81 -6.62 -5.90
CA VAL A 202 -13.99 -6.70 -4.67
C VAL A 202 -13.38 -5.35 -4.33
N TYR A 203 -12.88 -4.62 -5.32
CA TYR A 203 -12.30 -3.29 -5.12
C TYR A 203 -13.34 -2.26 -4.66
N SER A 204 -14.55 -2.31 -5.21
CA SER A 204 -15.67 -1.47 -4.78
C SER A 204 -16.08 -1.77 -3.33
N LEU A 205 -16.15 -3.06 -2.96
CA LEU A 205 -16.41 -3.49 -1.60
C LEU A 205 -15.33 -3.00 -0.62
N ALA A 206 -14.07 -2.97 -1.06
CA ALA A 206 -12.96 -2.41 -0.29
C ALA A 206 -13.23 -0.97 0.14
N HIS A 207 -13.64 -0.12 -0.81
CA HIS A 207 -13.94 1.29 -0.52
C HIS A 207 -15.13 1.46 0.42
N ILE A 208 -16.19 0.66 0.26
CA ILE A 208 -17.33 0.67 1.19
C ILE A 208 -16.86 0.34 2.61
N LEU A 209 -16.03 -0.69 2.77
CA LEU A 209 -15.50 -1.08 4.08
C LEU A 209 -14.56 -0.01 4.66
N VAL A 210 -13.71 0.61 3.83
CA VAL A 210 -12.86 1.73 4.25
C VAL A 210 -13.69 2.88 4.80
N ILE A 211 -14.79 3.24 4.12
CA ILE A 211 -15.74 4.27 4.59
C ILE A 211 -16.29 3.88 5.96
N VAL A 212 -16.79 2.65 6.11
CA VAL A 212 -17.37 2.16 7.38
C VAL A 212 -16.35 2.19 8.53
N VAL A 213 -15.11 1.77 8.26
CA VAL A 213 -14.04 1.72 9.28
C VAL A 213 -13.59 3.11 9.68
N LEU A 214 -13.38 4.01 8.71
CA LEU A 214 -13.01 5.40 9.01
C LEU A 214 -14.14 6.10 9.79
N TYR A 215 -15.40 5.92 9.40
CA TYR A 215 -16.57 6.46 10.11
C TYR A 215 -16.58 6.01 11.57
N ASN A 216 -16.54 4.70 11.81
CA ASN A 216 -16.59 4.15 13.16
C ASN A 216 -15.35 4.53 13.99
N GLY A 217 -14.18 4.60 13.35
CA GLY A 217 -12.94 5.05 13.97
C GLY A 217 -13.03 6.49 14.45
N PHE A 218 -13.48 7.42 13.60
CA PHE A 218 -13.65 8.82 13.97
C PHE A 218 -14.79 9.05 14.95
N LYS A 219 -15.91 8.35 14.79
CA LYS A 219 -17.03 8.36 15.74
C LYS A 219 -16.56 8.03 17.16
N ASN A 220 -15.77 6.98 17.31
CA ASN A 220 -15.22 6.56 18.60
C ASN A 220 -14.28 7.59 19.23
N ILE A 221 -13.63 8.45 18.44
CA ILE A 221 -12.74 9.50 18.97
C ILE A 221 -13.53 10.77 19.31
N MET A 222 -14.58 11.06 18.55
CA MET A 222 -15.31 12.34 18.64
C MET A 222 -16.36 12.35 19.76
N GLU A 223 -16.81 11.17 20.21
CA GLU A 223 -17.85 10.99 21.25
C GLU A 223 -19.13 11.81 20.98
N ASP A 224 -19.40 12.14 19.70
CA ASP A 224 -20.55 12.93 19.26
C ASP A 224 -21.15 12.30 18.00
N ASP A 225 -22.27 11.60 18.20
CA ASP A 225 -22.90 10.78 17.17
C ASP A 225 -23.68 11.61 16.14
N SER A 226 -24.06 12.84 16.47
CA SER A 226 -25.03 13.62 15.69
C SER A 226 -24.44 14.22 14.41
N LYS A 227 -23.18 14.65 14.45
CA LYS A 227 -22.52 15.37 13.34
C LYS A 227 -21.45 14.55 12.64
N THR A 228 -20.96 13.48 13.28
CA THR A 228 -19.89 12.64 12.74
C THR A 228 -20.18 12.05 11.36
N PRO A 229 -21.39 11.52 11.07
CA PRO A 229 -21.67 10.96 9.74
C PRO A 229 -21.46 11.97 8.61
N TYR A 230 -21.95 13.20 8.78
CA TYR A 230 -21.86 14.25 7.76
C TYR A 230 -20.43 14.73 7.54
N ILE A 231 -19.70 14.97 8.64
CA ILE A 231 -18.30 15.43 8.61
C ILE A 231 -17.43 14.39 7.90
N PHE A 232 -17.59 13.13 8.28
CA PHE A 232 -16.78 12.06 7.72
C PHE A 232 -17.11 11.84 6.23
N SER A 233 -18.39 11.75 5.88
CA SER A 233 -18.82 11.55 4.49
C SER A 233 -18.30 12.65 3.57
N PHE A 234 -18.38 13.91 4.01
CA PHE A 234 -17.84 15.05 3.28
C PHE A 234 -16.31 14.97 3.14
N SER A 235 -15.59 14.66 4.22
CA SER A 235 -14.12 14.54 4.19
C SER A 235 -13.63 13.46 3.24
N TYR A 236 -14.28 12.30 3.25
CA TYR A 236 -13.92 11.16 2.41
C TYR A 236 -14.15 11.46 0.92
N ILE A 237 -15.32 12.02 0.58
CA ILE A 237 -15.67 12.35 -0.81
C ILE A 237 -14.68 13.37 -1.37
N ILE A 238 -14.39 14.44 -0.62
CA ILE A 238 -13.44 15.46 -1.08
C ILE A 238 -12.04 14.88 -1.22
N ALA A 239 -11.55 14.15 -0.20
CA ALA A 239 -10.21 13.56 -0.24
C ALA A 239 -10.04 12.61 -1.42
N THR A 240 -11.07 11.79 -1.71
CA THR A 240 -11.06 10.84 -2.84
C THR A 240 -11.02 11.57 -4.19
N ASN A 241 -11.91 12.55 -4.41
CA ASN A 241 -11.95 13.26 -5.68
C ASN A 241 -10.70 14.09 -5.92
N LEU A 242 -10.19 14.76 -4.87
CA LEU A 242 -9.01 15.59 -4.97
C LEU A 242 -7.75 14.74 -5.19
N SER A 243 -7.61 13.61 -4.51
CA SER A 243 -6.50 12.68 -4.74
C SER A 243 -6.52 12.14 -6.17
N TYR A 244 -7.68 11.70 -6.67
CA TYR A 244 -7.82 11.23 -8.06
C TYR A 244 -7.52 12.33 -9.08
N TYR A 245 -7.99 13.56 -8.87
CA TYR A 245 -7.67 14.68 -9.74
C TYR A 245 -6.16 14.92 -9.83
N PHE A 246 -5.47 14.98 -8.68
CA PHE A 246 -4.02 15.19 -8.66
C PHE A 246 -3.25 14.05 -9.32
N ILE A 247 -3.60 12.80 -9.03
CA ILE A 247 -2.95 11.63 -9.62
C ILE A 247 -3.19 11.58 -11.12
N PHE A 248 -4.44 11.73 -11.56
CA PHE A 248 -4.79 11.74 -12.99
C PHE A 248 -4.03 12.84 -13.74
N LYS A 249 -4.04 14.08 -13.22
CA LYS A 249 -3.31 15.20 -13.81
C LYS A 249 -1.81 14.90 -13.94
N SER A 250 -1.21 14.34 -12.90
CA SER A 250 0.23 14.07 -12.87
C SER A 250 0.62 12.94 -13.83
N ILE A 251 -0.21 11.90 -13.91
CA ILE A 251 -0.07 10.80 -14.89
C ILE A 251 -0.19 11.34 -16.32
N MET A 252 -1.21 12.16 -16.60
CA MET A 252 -1.42 12.73 -17.92
C MET A 252 -0.26 13.63 -18.36
N GLN A 253 0.22 14.50 -17.48
CA GLN A 253 1.38 15.35 -17.76
C GLN A 253 2.63 14.54 -18.10
N TYR A 254 2.88 13.45 -17.37
CA TYR A 254 3.99 12.54 -17.65
C TYR A 254 3.90 11.92 -19.05
N TYR A 255 2.74 11.37 -19.42
CA TYR A 255 2.60 10.73 -20.73
C TYR A 255 2.60 11.72 -21.89
N LEU A 256 2.00 12.89 -21.73
CA LEU A 256 2.06 13.94 -22.76
C LEU A 256 3.51 14.37 -23.01
N MET A 257 4.34 14.47 -21.97
CA MET A 257 5.76 14.79 -22.12
C MET A 257 6.54 13.65 -22.79
N ALA A 258 6.25 12.39 -22.42
CA ALA A 258 6.90 11.22 -23.03
C ALA A 258 6.55 11.08 -24.52
N ILE A 259 5.29 11.34 -24.90
CA ILE A 259 4.83 11.35 -26.30
C ILE A 259 5.53 12.47 -27.07
N LYS A 260 5.56 13.69 -26.52
CA LYS A 260 6.22 14.84 -27.17
C LYS A 260 7.71 14.57 -27.44
N ASN A 261 8.40 13.92 -26.52
CA ASN A 261 9.84 13.65 -26.63
C ASN A 261 10.17 12.44 -27.53
N ASN A 262 9.21 11.58 -27.86
CA ASN A 262 9.38 10.46 -28.79
C ASN A 262 8.88 10.76 -30.21
N ILE A 263 8.22 11.90 -30.42
CA ILE A 263 7.67 12.33 -31.72
C ILE A 263 8.48 13.49 -32.35
N ILE A 264 9.44 14.08 -31.63
CA ILE A 264 10.39 15.09 -32.15
C ILE A 264 11.77 14.47 -32.28
#